data_AF-A0A2S0QV36-F1
#
_entry.id   AF-A0A2S0QV36-F1
#
_cell.length_a   1.000
_cell.length_b   1.000
_cell.length_c   1.000
_cell.angle_alpha   90.00
_cell.angle_beta   90.00
_cell.angle_gamma   90.00
#
_symmetry.space_group_name_H-M   'P 1'
#
loop_
_entity.id
_entity.type
_entity.pdbx_description
1 polymer ?
#
loop_
_entity_poly.entity_id
_entity_poly.type
_entity_poly.pdbx_seq_one_letter_code
_entity_poly.pdbx_strand_id
1 'polypeptide(L)'
;MNVLFLCTGNSCRSILAEATFNALAPAGMRAMSAGSQPVGYVHPRALALLEREGISTAGYYSKSWHELPAVPDLVITVCASAAGETCPVYLAPVPRAHWGVADPAKATGSEAEIDAAFDAAYRILRTRIEAFLALPAALAQRDPAAFKAELERIGTITA
;
A
#
# COMPACT_ATOMS: atom_id res chain seq x y z
N MET A 1 -1.56 -14.24 7.15
CA MET A 1 -0.67 -13.55 6.21
C MET A 1 -0.63 -12.08 6.55
N ASN A 2 0.56 -11.60 6.91
CA ASN A 2 0.86 -10.21 7.19
C ASN A 2 1.47 -9.55 5.94
N VAL A 3 0.80 -8.55 5.39
CA VAL A 3 1.25 -7.81 4.21
C VAL A 3 1.80 -6.44 4.63
N LEU A 4 3.03 -6.12 4.26
CA LEU A 4 3.63 -4.81 4.51
C LEU A 4 3.53 -3.94 3.26
N PHE A 5 2.79 -2.84 3.34
CA PHE A 5 2.84 -1.76 2.35
C PHE A 5 3.92 -0.74 2.73
N LEU A 6 4.88 -0.55 1.84
CA LEU A 6 6.06 0.24 2.11
C LEU A 6 6.18 1.41 1.13
N CYS A 7 6.34 2.62 1.67
CA CYS A 7 6.67 3.81 0.89
C CYS A 7 7.77 4.62 1.58
N THR A 8 8.09 5.81 1.09
CA THR A 8 9.13 6.65 1.71
C THR A 8 8.64 7.23 3.04
N GLY A 9 7.54 7.99 3.01
CA GLY A 9 7.10 8.81 4.14
C GLY A 9 6.10 8.17 5.11
N ASN A 10 5.48 7.05 4.75
CA ASN A 10 4.34 6.46 5.47
C ASN A 10 3.30 7.49 5.92
N SER A 11 2.80 8.25 4.95
CA SER A 11 1.88 9.37 5.19
C SER A 11 0.64 9.33 4.30
N CYS A 12 0.78 8.91 3.03
CA CYS A 12 -0.32 8.81 2.06
C CYS A 12 -0.51 7.37 1.57
N ARG A 13 0.21 6.99 0.51
CA ARG A 13 0.00 5.76 -0.28
C ARG A 13 -0.04 4.48 0.56
N SER A 14 0.93 4.27 1.45
CA SER A 14 0.98 3.05 2.26
C SER A 14 -0.10 3.03 3.35
N ILE A 15 -0.56 4.18 3.84
CA ILE A 15 -1.69 4.28 4.78
C ILE A 15 -3.00 3.98 4.05
N LEU A 16 -3.22 4.57 2.87
CA LEU A 16 -4.36 4.26 2.02
C LEU A 16 -4.42 2.76 1.72
N ALA A 17 -3.28 2.15 1.38
CA ALA A 17 -3.20 0.73 1.10
C ALA A 17 -3.48 -0.15 2.34
N GLU A 18 -2.87 0.16 3.49
CA GLU A 18 -3.10 -0.59 4.75
C GLU A 18 -4.58 -0.54 5.15
N ALA A 19 -5.16 0.66 5.16
CA ALA A 19 -6.54 0.85 5.60
C ALA A 19 -7.54 0.17 4.67
N THR A 20 -7.35 0.33 3.36
CA THR A 20 -8.20 -0.30 2.34
C THR A 20 -8.09 -1.82 2.39
N PHE A 21 -6.87 -2.35 2.52
CA PHE A 21 -6.67 -3.78 2.64
C PHE A 21 -7.37 -4.34 3.88
N ASN A 22 -7.17 -3.72 5.05
CA ASN A 22 -7.77 -4.20 6.30
C ASN A 22 -9.30 -4.09 6.31
N ALA A 23 -9.89 -3.15 5.55
CA ALA A 23 -11.34 -3.05 5.40
C ALA A 23 -11.94 -4.17 4.53
N LEU A 24 -11.17 -4.71 3.58
CA LEU A 24 -11.63 -5.70 2.59
C LEU A 24 -11.15 -7.12 2.89
N ALA A 25 -10.10 -7.28 3.69
CA ALA A 25 -9.41 -8.54 3.89
C ALA A 25 -10.28 -9.58 4.62
N PRO A 26 -10.24 -10.86 4.19
CA PRO A 26 -10.85 -11.94 4.94
C PRO A 26 -10.07 -12.23 6.23
N ALA A 27 -10.68 -13.00 7.14
CA ALA A 27 -10.02 -13.47 8.35
C ALA A 27 -8.70 -14.19 8.03
N GLY A 28 -7.66 -13.92 8.84
CA GLY A 28 -6.33 -14.49 8.67
C GLY A 28 -5.40 -13.70 7.74
N MET A 29 -5.88 -12.61 7.12
CA MET A 29 -5.06 -11.63 6.41
C MET A 29 -5.08 -10.29 7.13
N ARG A 30 -3.92 -9.63 7.20
CA ARG A 30 -3.80 -8.29 7.79
C ARG A 30 -2.71 -7.51 7.08
N ALA A 31 -2.98 -6.24 6.80
CA ALA A 31 -1.98 -5.30 6.33
C ALA A 31 -1.39 -4.47 7.48
N MET A 32 -0.15 -4.08 7.29
CA MET A 32 0.59 -3.08 8.06
C MET A 32 1.27 -2.14 7.06
N SER A 33 1.63 -0.94 7.49
CA SER A 33 2.45 -0.04 6.69
C SER A 33 3.64 0.53 7.44
N ALA A 34 4.66 0.95 6.68
CA ALA A 34 5.83 1.63 7.19
C ALA A 34 6.46 2.56 6.15
N GLY A 35 7.43 3.36 6.62
CA GLY A 35 8.24 4.28 5.82
C GLY A 35 9.73 4.04 6.02
N SER A 36 10.55 4.30 4.99
CA SER A 36 12.01 4.43 5.19
C SER A 36 12.42 5.72 5.85
N GLN A 37 11.66 6.77 5.62
CA GLN A 37 11.83 8.08 6.20
C GLN A 37 10.45 8.56 6.66
N PRO A 38 9.87 7.89 7.68
CA PRO A 38 8.53 8.22 8.15
C PRO A 38 8.49 9.70 8.56
N VAL A 39 7.49 10.42 8.06
CA VAL A 39 7.38 11.88 8.27
C VAL A 39 6.75 12.24 9.62
N GLY A 40 6.28 11.25 10.38
CA GLY A 40 5.72 11.42 11.73
C GLY A 40 4.24 11.83 11.77
N TYR A 41 3.60 11.99 10.61
CA TYR A 41 2.16 12.26 10.53
C TYR A 41 1.50 11.56 9.34
N VAL A 42 0.22 11.26 9.47
CA VAL A 42 -0.63 10.78 8.37
C VAL A 42 -1.23 11.98 7.66
N HIS A 43 -1.15 12.00 6.34
CA HIS A 43 -1.59 13.15 5.56
C HIS A 43 -3.11 13.35 5.71
N PRO A 44 -3.58 14.57 6.08
CA PRO A 44 -5.00 14.81 6.35
C PRO A 44 -5.94 14.43 5.19
N ARG A 45 -5.53 14.71 3.94
CA ARG A 45 -6.34 14.30 2.76
C ARG A 45 -6.45 12.78 2.59
N ALA A 46 -5.45 12.01 3.01
CA ALA A 46 -5.54 10.56 2.98
C ALA A 46 -6.56 10.05 4.01
N LEU A 47 -6.61 10.66 5.20
CA LEU A 47 -7.61 10.36 6.23
C LEU A 47 -9.02 10.73 5.76
N ALA A 48 -9.20 11.95 5.24
CA ALA A 48 -10.48 12.42 4.72
C ALA A 48 -11.01 11.54 3.57
N LEU A 49 -10.11 11.07 2.70
CA LEU A 49 -10.43 10.13 1.64
C LEU A 49 -10.94 8.79 2.20
N LEU A 50 -10.23 8.22 3.17
CA LEU A 50 -10.66 6.96 3.80
C LEU A 50 -12.02 7.10 4.48
N GLU A 51 -12.25 8.19 5.20
CA GLU A 51 -13.54 8.47 5.85
C GLU A 51 -14.68 8.58 4.84
N ARG A 52 -14.46 9.26 3.71
CA ARG A 52 -15.43 9.36 2.62
C ARG A 52 -15.79 8.01 2.01
N GLU A 53 -14.82 7.10 1.94
CA GLU A 53 -15.00 5.72 1.46
C GLU A 53 -15.55 4.77 2.55
N GLY A 54 -15.88 5.29 3.74
CA GLY A 54 -16.43 4.50 4.85
C GLY A 54 -15.40 3.61 5.55
N ILE A 55 -14.10 3.88 5.38
CA ILE A 55 -13.01 3.13 5.98
C ILE A 55 -12.55 3.84 7.26
N SER A 56 -12.53 3.09 8.37
CA SER A 56 -12.05 3.61 9.66
C SER A 56 -10.61 4.11 9.57
N THR A 57 -10.33 5.27 10.17
CA THR A 57 -9.00 5.89 10.26
C THR A 57 -8.30 5.64 11.59
N ALA A 58 -8.94 4.94 12.52
CA ALA A 58 -8.45 4.76 13.87
C ALA A 58 -7.18 3.89 13.93
N GLY A 59 -6.16 4.38 14.65
CA GLY A 59 -4.93 3.61 14.94
C GLY A 59 -3.85 3.65 13.87
N TYR A 60 -4.07 4.33 12.73
CA TYR A 60 -3.03 4.55 11.74
C TYR A 60 -2.12 5.71 12.15
N TYR A 61 -0.82 5.52 12.01
CA TYR A 61 0.20 6.53 12.29
C TYR A 61 1.43 6.26 11.43
N SER A 62 2.20 7.32 11.16
CA SER A 62 3.45 7.22 10.41
C SER A 62 4.55 6.58 11.25
N LYS A 63 5.15 5.50 10.77
CA LYS A 63 6.10 4.68 11.53
C LYS A 63 7.21 4.08 10.68
N SER A 64 8.32 3.73 11.34
CA SER A 64 9.39 2.93 10.71
C SER A 64 9.02 1.44 10.71
N TRP A 65 9.65 0.64 9.84
CA TRP A 65 9.46 -0.82 9.87
C TRP A 65 9.97 -1.48 11.16
N HIS A 66 10.76 -0.78 11.97
CA HIS A 66 11.19 -1.24 13.29
C HIS A 66 10.04 -1.28 14.31
N GLU A 67 8.93 -0.59 14.02
CA GLU A 67 7.76 -0.48 14.90
C GLU A 67 6.59 -1.37 14.43
N LEU A 68 6.85 -2.29 13.49
CA LEU A 68 5.82 -3.19 12.99
C LEU A 68 5.36 -4.15 14.10
N PRO A 69 4.03 -4.35 14.26
CA PRO A 69 3.50 -5.22 15.29
C PRO A 69 3.72 -6.72 14.98
N ALA A 70 4.11 -7.05 13.74
CA ALA A 70 4.40 -8.40 13.31
C ALA A 70 5.44 -8.41 12.19
N VAL A 71 6.07 -9.58 12.00
CA VAL A 71 6.94 -9.83 10.85
C VAL A 71 6.06 -10.00 9.60
N PRO A 72 6.37 -9.31 8.49
CA PRO A 72 5.62 -9.46 7.25
C PRO A 72 5.94 -10.78 6.53
N ASP A 73 4.92 -11.39 5.95
CA ASP A 73 5.04 -12.54 5.04
C ASP A 73 5.25 -12.07 3.58
N LEU A 74 4.83 -10.84 3.26
CA LEU A 74 4.88 -10.23 1.94
C LEU A 74 5.17 -8.74 2.06
N VAL A 75 6.02 -8.21 1.18
CA VAL A 75 6.31 -6.77 1.08
C VAL A 75 5.86 -6.22 -0.26
N ILE A 76 5.05 -5.17 -0.23
CA ILE A 76 4.60 -4.43 -1.41
C ILE A 76 5.11 -3.01 -1.31
N THR A 77 6.01 -2.64 -2.23
CA THR A 77 6.47 -1.26 -2.35
C THR A 77 5.50 -0.46 -3.22
N VAL A 78 5.11 0.74 -2.78
CA VAL A 78 4.12 1.60 -3.48
C VAL A 78 4.69 2.94 -3.95
N CYS A 79 6.00 3.15 -3.77
CA CYS A 79 6.76 4.27 -4.34
C CYS A 79 6.64 4.30 -5.87
N ALA A 80 6.74 5.46 -6.49
CA ALA A 80 6.79 5.54 -7.95
C ALA A 80 8.25 5.48 -8.41
N SER A 81 8.82 4.27 -8.55
CA SER A 81 10.22 4.13 -9.02
C SER A 81 10.46 4.78 -10.38
N ALA A 82 9.47 4.71 -11.28
CA ALA A 82 9.52 5.36 -12.59
C ALA A 82 9.59 6.90 -12.51
N ALA A 83 9.18 7.50 -11.38
CA ALA A 83 9.30 8.93 -11.10
C ALA A 83 10.59 9.28 -10.35
N GLY A 84 11.58 8.37 -10.31
CA GLY A 84 12.86 8.58 -9.66
C GLY A 84 12.83 8.42 -8.12
N GLU A 85 11.76 7.84 -7.56
CA GLU A 85 11.71 7.58 -6.12
C GLU A 85 12.59 6.38 -5.75
N THR A 86 13.59 6.61 -4.88
CA THR A 86 14.36 5.53 -4.27
C THR A 86 13.44 4.65 -3.43
N CYS A 87 13.20 3.43 -3.90
CA CYS A 87 12.36 2.53 -3.14
C CYS A 87 13.11 1.99 -1.90
N PRO A 88 12.42 1.94 -0.76
CA PRO A 88 12.99 1.45 0.48
C PRO A 88 13.40 -0.02 0.37
N VAL A 89 14.59 -0.35 0.86
CA VAL A 89 15.13 -1.72 0.86
C VAL A 89 14.78 -2.38 2.18
N TYR A 90 13.82 -3.32 2.14
CA TYR A 90 13.55 -4.21 3.25
C TYR A 90 14.40 -5.48 3.11
N LEU A 91 15.30 -5.72 4.07
CA LEU A 91 16.36 -6.73 3.96
C LEU A 91 15.91 -8.16 4.30
N ALA A 92 14.70 -8.36 4.81
CA ALA A 92 14.23 -9.71 5.12
C ALA A 92 14.00 -10.55 3.84
N PRO A 93 14.25 -11.86 3.89
CA PRO A 93 14.09 -12.78 2.75
C PRO A 93 12.61 -13.15 2.55
N VAL A 94 11.78 -12.15 2.29
CA VAL A 94 10.33 -12.30 2.07
C VAL A 94 9.97 -11.98 0.61
N PRO A 95 8.95 -12.65 0.04
CA PRO A 95 8.37 -12.28 -1.24
C PRO A 95 8.11 -10.78 -1.33
N ARG A 96 8.39 -10.21 -2.51
CA ARG A 96 8.27 -8.78 -2.73
C ARG A 96 7.70 -8.47 -4.11
N ALA A 97 6.90 -7.40 -4.15
CA ALA A 97 6.37 -6.85 -5.38
C ALA A 97 6.39 -5.32 -5.36
N HIS A 98 6.23 -4.72 -6.53
CA HIS A 98 6.19 -3.28 -6.70
C HIS A 98 4.88 -2.87 -7.36
N TRP A 99 4.08 -2.11 -6.63
CA TRP A 99 2.81 -1.55 -7.09
C TRP A 99 2.96 -0.03 -7.14
N GLY A 100 3.75 0.46 -8.08
CA GLY A 100 4.06 1.89 -8.17
C GLY A 100 2.80 2.73 -8.35
N VAL A 101 2.67 3.76 -7.53
CA VAL A 101 1.60 4.76 -7.57
C VAL A 101 2.21 6.14 -7.40
N ALA A 102 1.80 7.10 -8.25
CA ALA A 102 2.22 8.49 -8.15
C ALA A 102 1.94 9.05 -6.76
N ASP A 103 2.83 9.90 -6.24
CA ASP A 103 2.64 10.48 -4.92
C ASP A 103 1.59 11.59 -4.94
N PRO A 104 0.38 11.38 -4.37
CA PRO A 104 -0.65 12.40 -4.39
C PRO A 104 -0.26 13.63 -3.55
N ALA A 105 0.67 13.50 -2.59
CA ALA A 105 1.17 14.63 -1.79
C ALA A 105 2.04 15.60 -2.60
N LYS A 106 2.52 15.20 -3.79
CA LYS A 106 3.28 16.07 -4.71
C LYS A 106 2.39 16.75 -5.76
N ALA A 107 1.09 16.47 -5.76
CA ALA A 107 0.17 17.12 -6.68
C ALA A 107 0.11 18.64 -6.41
N THR A 108 0.08 19.43 -7.47
CA THR A 108 -0.04 20.89 -7.43
C THR A 108 -1.22 21.32 -8.29
N GLY A 109 -1.75 22.52 -8.03
CA GLY A 109 -2.90 23.07 -8.75
C GLY A 109 -4.03 23.46 -7.79
N SER A 110 -5.24 23.46 -8.32
CA SER A 110 -6.48 23.67 -7.56
C SER A 110 -6.75 22.53 -6.59
N GLU A 111 -7.60 22.79 -5.59
CA GLU A 111 -8.06 21.77 -4.63
C GLU A 111 -8.66 20.55 -5.33
N ALA A 112 -9.44 20.76 -6.40
CA ALA A 112 -10.04 19.68 -7.18
C ALA A 112 -8.99 18.82 -7.90
N GLU A 113 -7.91 19.42 -8.40
CA GLU A 113 -6.82 18.68 -9.04
C GLU A 113 -6.00 17.86 -8.03
N ILE A 114 -5.76 18.43 -6.84
CA ILE A 114 -5.10 17.71 -5.75
C ILE A 114 -5.97 16.54 -5.28
N ASP A 115 -7.25 16.77 -5.03
CA ASP A 115 -8.17 15.70 -4.60
C ASP A 115 -8.30 14.61 -5.67
N ALA A 116 -8.32 14.98 -6.96
CA ALA A 116 -8.31 14.01 -8.05
C ALA A 116 -7.05 13.14 -8.05
N ALA A 117 -5.89 13.67 -7.65
CA ALA A 117 -4.66 12.88 -7.52
C ALA A 117 -4.75 11.87 -6.35
N PHE A 118 -5.33 12.26 -5.22
CA PHE A 118 -5.62 11.37 -4.09
C PHE A 118 -6.59 10.26 -4.49
N ASP A 119 -7.67 10.60 -5.19
CA ASP A 119 -8.65 9.65 -5.70
C ASP A 119 -8.04 8.66 -6.68
N ALA A 120 -7.20 9.14 -7.61
CA ALA A 120 -6.51 8.28 -8.57
C ALA A 120 -5.59 7.29 -7.85
N ALA A 121 -4.80 7.76 -6.89
CA ALA A 121 -3.92 6.89 -6.10
C ALA A 121 -4.72 5.83 -5.33
N TYR A 122 -5.84 6.21 -4.72
CA TYR A 122 -6.72 5.29 -4.00
C TYR A 122 -7.35 4.25 -4.92
N ARG A 123 -7.93 4.64 -6.05
CA ARG A 123 -8.56 3.70 -7.00
C ARG A 123 -7.56 2.67 -7.49
N ILE A 124 -6.35 3.09 -7.87
CA ILE A 124 -5.29 2.17 -8.30
C ILE A 124 -4.96 1.17 -7.18
N LEU A 125 -4.75 1.66 -5.95
CA LEU A 125 -4.45 0.79 -4.81
C LEU A 125 -5.59 -0.19 -4.52
N ARG A 126 -6.83 0.29 -4.50
CA ARG A 126 -8.02 -0.52 -4.23
C ARG A 126 -8.18 -1.62 -5.27
N THR A 127 -8.12 -1.31 -6.57
CA THR A 127 -8.23 -2.31 -7.64
C THR A 127 -7.16 -3.39 -7.52
N ARG A 128 -5.92 -3.01 -7.18
CA ARG A 128 -4.82 -3.95 -6.97
C ARG A 128 -5.02 -4.82 -5.73
N ILE A 129 -5.51 -4.23 -4.64
CA ILE A 129 -5.86 -4.94 -3.40
C ILE A 129 -6.97 -5.95 -3.65
N GLU A 130 -8.04 -5.55 -4.33
CA GLU A 130 -9.16 -6.45 -4.66
C GLU A 130 -8.70 -7.61 -5.54
N ALA A 131 -7.87 -7.34 -6.56
CA ALA A 131 -7.26 -8.38 -7.39
C ALA A 131 -6.37 -9.33 -6.58
N PHE A 132 -5.60 -8.83 -5.62
CA PHE A 132 -4.80 -9.64 -4.71
C PHE A 132 -5.66 -10.53 -3.81
N LEU A 133 -6.72 -9.96 -3.22
CA LEU A 133 -7.62 -10.68 -2.33
C LEU A 133 -8.44 -11.75 -3.08
N ALA A 134 -8.59 -11.62 -4.40
CA ALA A 134 -9.21 -12.62 -5.26
C ALA A 134 -8.28 -13.79 -5.62
N LEU A 135 -6.98 -13.73 -5.30
CA LEU A 135 -6.06 -14.84 -5.54
C LEU A 135 -6.43 -16.06 -4.67
N PRO A 136 -6.18 -17.29 -5.14
CA PRO A 136 -6.41 -18.48 -4.32
C PRO A 136 -5.55 -18.43 -3.05
N ALA A 137 -6.18 -18.61 -1.88
CA ALA A 137 -5.50 -18.48 -0.58
C ALA A 137 -4.26 -19.38 -0.41
N ALA A 138 -4.27 -20.57 -1.05
CA ALA A 138 -3.17 -21.52 -1.01
C ALA A 138 -2.09 -21.28 -2.08
N LEU A 139 -2.27 -20.30 -2.99
CA LEU A 139 -1.36 -20.08 -4.13
C LEU A 139 0.07 -19.82 -3.67
N ALA A 140 0.25 -18.95 -2.68
CA ALA A 140 1.57 -18.62 -2.14
C ALA A 140 2.34 -19.84 -1.59
N GLN A 141 1.64 -20.83 -1.06
CA GLN A 141 2.26 -22.05 -0.51
C GLN A 141 2.46 -23.13 -1.58
N ARG A 142 1.50 -23.28 -2.49
CA ARG A 142 1.52 -24.32 -3.53
C ARG A 142 2.47 -24.01 -4.66
N ASP A 143 2.54 -22.74 -5.08
CA ASP A 143 3.37 -22.28 -6.18
C ASP A 143 3.87 -20.84 -5.94
N PRO A 144 4.99 -20.69 -5.20
CA PRO A 144 5.58 -19.38 -4.92
C PRO A 144 5.98 -18.59 -6.17
N ALA A 145 6.33 -19.29 -7.26
CA ALA A 145 6.72 -18.65 -8.51
C ALA A 145 5.50 -18.04 -9.22
N ALA A 146 4.39 -18.79 -9.32
CA ALA A 146 3.13 -18.27 -9.85
C ALA A 146 2.56 -17.16 -8.96
N PHE A 147 2.64 -17.30 -7.64
CA PHE A 147 2.24 -16.23 -6.72
C PHE A 147 3.01 -14.94 -6.99
N LYS A 148 4.34 -15.02 -7.12
CA LYS A 148 5.17 -13.86 -7.47
C LYS A 148 4.78 -13.24 -8.81
N ALA A 149 4.55 -14.06 -9.84
CA ALA A 149 4.13 -13.59 -11.15
C ALA A 149 2.77 -12.85 -11.10
N GLU A 150 1.81 -13.35 -10.32
CA GLU A 150 0.54 -12.66 -10.11
C GLU A 150 0.71 -11.33 -9.39
N LEU A 151 1.57 -11.26 -8.37
CA LEU A 151 1.85 -9.99 -7.68
C LEU A 151 2.44 -8.92 -8.61
N GLU A 152 3.35 -9.33 -9.51
CA GLU A 152 3.94 -8.47 -10.52
C GLU A 152 2.88 -8.02 -11.55
N ARG A 153 2.03 -8.94 -12.03
CA ARG A 153 0.92 -8.65 -12.94
C ARG A 153 -0.09 -7.69 -12.31
N ILE A 154 -0.45 -7.89 -11.04
CA ILE A 154 -1.34 -6.98 -10.31
C ILE A 154 -0.73 -5.57 -10.25
N GLY A 155 0.59 -5.46 -10.08
CA GLY A 155 1.30 -4.19 -10.08
C GLY A 155 1.17 -3.36 -11.36
N THR A 156 0.77 -3.97 -12.48
CA THR A 156 0.57 -3.26 -13.76
C THR A 156 -0.87 -2.86 -14.01
N ILE A 157 -1.83 -3.27 -13.17
CA ILE A 157 -3.23 -2.89 -13.31
C ILE A 157 -3.36 -1.37 -13.15
N THR A 158 -4.04 -0.76 -14.12
CA THR A 158 -4.47 0.65 -14.10
C THR A 158 -5.95 0.70 -13.75
N ALA A 159 -6.36 1.70 -12.97
CA ALA A 159 -7.76 1.92 -12.59
C ALA A 159 -8.55 2.66 -13.67
#